data_AF-A0AAW5K7D9-F1
#
_entry.id   AF-A0AAW5K7D9-F1
#
_cell.length_a   1.000
_cell.length_b   1.000
_cell.length_c   1.000
_cell.angle_alpha   90.00
_cell.angle_beta   90.00
_cell.angle_gamma   90.00
#
_symmetry.space_group_name_H-M   'P 1'
#
loop_
_entity.id
_entity.type
_entity.pdbx_description
1 polymer ?
#
loop_
_entity_poly.entity_id
_entity_poly.type
_entity_poly.pdbx_seq_one_letter_code
_entity_poly.pdbx_strand_id
1 'polypeptide(L)' 'QVLYNLIDNAIKFSENDSLITVEVSEKNEKVFISVKDHGIGIPRQEQTKIWERFYKSDLSRGKDKKGTGLG' A
#
# COMPACT_ATOMS: atom_id res chain seq x y z
N GLN A 1 4.80 -13.15 -0.15
CA GLN A 1 5.46 -11.87 -0.50
C GLN A 1 4.45 -10.76 -0.75
N VAL A 2 3.37 -10.97 -1.52
CA VAL A 2 2.35 -9.93 -1.80
C VAL A 2 1.79 -9.28 -0.53
N LEU A 3 1.27 -10.07 0.42
CA LEU A 3 0.71 -9.52 1.66
C LEU A 3 1.74 -8.74 2.48
N TYR A 4 2.99 -9.23 2.52
CA TYR A 4 4.09 -8.52 3.15
C TYR A 4 4.32 -7.15 2.49
N ASN A 5 4.34 -7.07 1.16
CA ASN A 5 4.50 -5.79 0.45
C ASN A 5 3.35 -4.82 0.75
N LEU A 6 2.11 -5.30 0.79
CA LEU A 6 0.95 -4.47 1.12
C LEU A 6 1.04 -3.92 2.55
N ILE A 7 1.41 -4.76 3.52
CA ILE A 7 1.59 -4.34 4.91
C ILE A 7 2.78 -3.38 5.05
N ASP A 8 3.90 -3.66 4.38
CA ASP A 8 5.09 -2.81 4.38
C ASP A 8 4.78 -1.43 3.78
N ASN A 9 4.00 -1.37 2.69
CA ASN A 9 3.51 -0.11 2.13
C ASN A 9 2.56 0.62 3.10
N ALA A 10 1.61 -0.08 3.72
CA ALA A 10 0.74 0.50 4.74
C ALA A 10 1.52 1.14 5.90
N ILE A 11 2.54 0.46 6.43
CA ILE A 11 3.43 0.99 7.49
C ILE A 11 4.22 2.20 6.97
N LYS A 12 4.77 2.12 5.76
CA LYS A 12 5.58 3.20 5.18
C LYS A 12 4.80 4.47 4.93
N PHE A 13 3.52 4.40 4.59
CA PHE A 13 2.74 5.56 4.16
C PHE A 13 1.77 6.09 5.22
N SER A 14 1.67 5.42 6.37
CA SER A 14 0.86 5.88 7.50
C SER A 14 1.65 6.71 8.51
N GLU A 15 0.94 7.49 9.32
CA GLU A 15 1.52 8.21 10.46
C GLU A 15 1.86 7.26 11.63
N ASN A 16 2.68 7.73 12.56
CA ASN A 16 3.00 6.97 13.78
C ASN A 16 1.71 6.70 14.57
N ASP A 17 1.63 5.54 15.21
CA ASP A 17 0.50 5.08 16.01
C ASP A 17 -0.84 4.95 15.25
N SER A 18 -0.80 4.98 13.92
CA SER A 18 -1.97 4.73 13.08
C SER A 18 -2.37 3.25 13.07
N LEU A 19 -3.67 3.00 12.92
CA LEU A 19 -4.22 1.65 12.83
C LEU A 19 -4.11 1.13 11.39
N ILE A 20 -3.48 -0.03 11.23
CA ILE A 20 -3.53 -0.83 10.02
C ILE A 20 -4.50 -1.99 10.27
N THR A 21 -5.53 -2.10 9.44
CA THR A 21 -6.52 -3.18 9.51
C THR A 21 -6.23 -4.22 8.45
N VAL A 22 -6.11 -5.48 8.86
CA VAL A 22 -6.05 -6.63 7.95
C VAL A 22 -7.31 -7.45 8.13
N GLU A 23 -8.07 -7.63 7.06
CA GLU A 23 -9.32 -8.38 7.08
C GLU A 23 -9.27 -9.53 6.08
N VAL A 24 -9.79 -10.69 6.50
CA VAL A 24 -9.99 -11.85 5.64
C VAL A 24 -11.47 -12.20 5.69
N SER A 25 -12.10 -12.27 4.52
CA SER A 25 -13.49 -12.68 4.38
C SER A 25 -13.65 -13.72 3.27
N GLU A 26 -14.62 -14.60 3.42
CA GLU A 26 -14.97 -15.58 2.40
C GLU A 26 -16.31 -15.21 1.75
N LYS A 27 -16.37 -15.22 0.43
CA LYS A 27 -17.59 -14.95 -0.33
C LYS A 27 -17.57 -15.70 -1.65
N ASN A 28 -18.64 -16.45 -1.93
CA ASN A 28 -18.81 -17.22 -3.18
C ASN A 28 -17.58 -18.10 -3.50
N GLU A 29 -17.14 -18.90 -2.53
CA GLU A 29 -15.98 -19.81 -2.66
C GLU A 29 -14.65 -19.11 -2.95
N LYS A 30 -14.57 -17.80 -2.69
CA LYS A 30 -13.35 -17.00 -2.82
C LYS A 30 -13.00 -16.36 -1.50
N VAL A 31 -11.71 -16.35 -1.20
CA VAL A 31 -11.15 -15.63 -0.06
C VAL A 31 -10.72 -14.24 -0.53
N PHE A 32 -11.21 -13.22 0.18
CA PHE A 32 -10.86 -11.83 0.01
C PHE A 32 -9.96 -11.41 1.16
N ILE A 33 -8.81 -10.84 0.83
CA ILE A 33 -7.87 -10.29 1.81
C ILE A 33 -7.77 -8.80 1.52
N SER A 34 -7.93 -7.98 2.55
CA SER A 34 -7.75 -6.53 2.46
C SER A 34 -6.77 -6.03 3.51
N VAL A 35 -5.97 -5.05 3.12
CA VAL A 35 -5.10 -4.28 4.00
C VAL A 35 -5.53 -2.82 3.87
N LYS A 36 -5.92 -2.20 4.97
CA LYS A 36 -6.35 -0.81 5.03
C LYS A 36 -5.45 -0.04 5.97
N ASP A 37 -4.99 1.11 5.48
CA ASP A 37 -4.20 2.08 6.23
C ASP A 37 -4.89 3.45 6.27
N HIS A 38 -4.32 4.38 7.03
CA HIS A 38 -4.85 5.74 7.21
C HIS A 38 -3.80 6.79 6.81
N GLY A 39 -2.94 6.45 5.86
CA GLY A 39 -1.88 7.31 5.34
C GLY A 39 -2.35 8.36 4.34
N ILE A 40 -1.37 8.94 3.64
CA ILE A 40 -1.58 10.01 2.66
C ILE A 40 -2.50 9.63 1.47
N GLY A 41 -2.75 8.33 1.29
CA GLY A 41 -3.57 7.80 0.21
C GLY A 41 -2.92 7.93 -1.17
N ILE A 42 -3.67 7.53 -2.21
CA ILE A 42 -3.21 7.55 -3.60
C ILE A 42 -4.22 8.36 -4.42
N PRO A 43 -3.78 9.41 -5.14
CA PRO A 43 -4.65 10.17 -6.02
C PRO A 43 -5.38 9.27 -7.03
N ARG A 44 -6.67 9.53 -7.27
CA ARG A 44 -7.52 8.67 -8.11
C ARG A 44 -6.97 8.46 -9.52
N GLN A 45 -6.30 9.46 -10.07
CA GLN A 45 -5.68 9.42 -11.41
C GLN A 45 -4.44 8.53 -11.47
N GLU A 46 -3.86 8.18 -10.32
CA GLU A 46 -2.63 7.40 -10.20
C GLU A 46 -2.89 5.95 -9.78
N GLN A 47 -4.08 5.62 -9.26
CA GLN A 47 -4.43 4.28 -8.76
C GLN A 47 -4.26 3.16 -9.79
N THR A 48 -4.35 3.46 -11.09
CA THR A 48 -4.10 2.47 -12.15
C THR A 48 -2.61 2.29 -12.44
N LYS A 49 -1.80 3.32 -12.19
CA LYS A 49 -0.37 3.36 -12.53
C LYS A 49 0.51 2.73 -11.46
N ILE A 50 0.04 2.61 -10.22
CA ILE A 50 0.83 2.00 -9.12
C ILE A 50 1.23 0.54 -9.36
N TRP A 51 0.58 -0.12 -10.32
CA TRP A 51 0.91 -1.49 -10.73
C TRP A 51 1.99 -1.54 -11.82
N GLU A 52 2.33 -0.40 -12.42
CA GLU A 52 3.41 -0.31 -13.40
C GLU A 52 4.77 -0.42 -12.69
N ARG A 53 5.65 -1.23 -13.27
CA ARG A 53 6.99 -1.44 -12.70
C ARG A 53 7.73 -0.11 -12.64
N PHE A 54 8.37 0.13 -11.49
CA PHE A 54 9.15 1.34 -11.19
C PHE A 54 8.34 2.64 -11.05
N TYR A 55 7.01 2.58 -11.19
CA TYR A 55 6.17 3.75 -10.97
C TYR A 55 6.17 4.16 -9.50
N LYS A 56 6.25 5.47 -9.28
CA LYS A 56 6.14 6.12 -7.97
C LYS A 56 5.39 7.43 -8.18
N SER A 57 4.39 7.72 -7.35
CA SER A 57 3.78 9.06 -7.33
C SER A 57 4.82 10.09 -6.91
N ASP A 58 4.75 11.30 -7.46
CA ASP A 58 5.86 12.25 -7.39
C ASP A 58 6.24 12.71 -5.97
N LEU A 59 7.50 13.07 -5.86
CA LEU A 59 8.39 13.29 -4.72
C LEU A 59 7.97 14.47 -3.84
N SER A 60 7.68 14.23 -2.56
CA SER A 60 7.86 15.27 -1.53
C SER A 60 8.12 14.69 -0.14
N ARG A 61 9.40 14.84 0.26
CA ARG A 61 9.94 14.92 1.63
C ARG A 61 10.13 13.62 2.40
N GLY A 62 11.38 13.15 2.32
CA GLY A 62 11.98 12.32 3.35
C GLY A 62 13.11 11.50 2.78
N LYS A 63 14.36 11.92 3.03
CA LYS A 63 15.51 11.02 3.03
C LYS A 63 15.08 9.71 3.73
N ASP A 64 15.37 8.56 3.14
CA ASP A 64 15.20 7.21 3.74
C ASP A 64 13.98 6.33 3.39
N LYS A 65 13.46 6.35 2.15
CA LYS A 65 12.52 5.28 1.71
C LYS A 65 13.07 4.44 0.55
N LYS A 66 13.85 3.40 0.90
CA LYS A 66 14.36 2.32 0.03
C LYS A 66 13.21 1.45 -0.52
N GLY A 67 12.43 1.97 -1.46
CA GLY A 67 11.45 1.20 -2.23
C GLY A 67 11.91 1.05 -3.69
N THR A 68 11.95 -0.17 -4.22
CA THR A 68 12.38 -0.45 -5.61
C THR A 68 11.30 -0.14 -6.66
N GLY A 69 10.05 0.08 -6.24
CA GLY A 69 8.91 0.19 -7.17
C GLY A 69 8.56 -1.15 -7.83
N LEU A 70 8.97 -2.27 -7.21
CA LEU A 70 8.71 -3.64 -7.66
C LEU A 70 7.85 -4.43 -6.66
N GLY A 71 7.22 -3.75 -5.69
CA GLY A 71 6.47 -4.37 -4.62
C GLY A 71 5.33 -3.51 -4.12
#